data_AF-A0A7Y4QHJ7-F1
#
_entry.id   AF-A0A7Y4QHJ7-F1
#
_cell.length_a   1.000
_cell.length_b   1.000
_cell.length_c   1.000
_cell.angle_alpha   90.00
_cell.angle_beta   90.00
_cell.angle_gamma   90.00
#
_symmetry.space_group_name_H-M   'P 1'
#
loop_
_entity.id
_entity.type
_entity.pdbx_description
1 polymer ?
#
loop_
_entity_poly.entity_id
_entity_poly.type
_entity_poly.pdbx_seq_one_letter_code
_entity_poly.pdbx_strand_id
1 'polypeptide(L)'
;MKFIKHIKPKVRSRLPSLLVAAAFLTLNVMPAFAQAFNSTELKTGISNSLAVIMMFGFVLGISCVIYGGFAIRRGDVDQGKMSIIGGAIIAAAPAVIFAFYKIFGLDANSSVGVGNF
;
A
#
# COMPACT_ATOMS: atom_id res chain seq x y z
N MET A 1 78.47 -10.48 -2.56
CA MET A 1 77.66 -9.89 -1.46
C MET A 1 76.31 -9.44 -2.01
N LYS A 2 75.22 -9.79 -1.32
CA LYS A 2 73.82 -9.73 -1.77
C LYS A 2 73.20 -8.40 -1.30
N PHE A 3 72.62 -7.60 -2.20
CA PHE A 3 71.78 -6.45 -1.82
C PHE A 3 70.32 -6.75 -2.18
N ILE A 4 69.53 -7.07 -1.15
CA ILE A 4 68.09 -7.29 -1.24
C ILE A 4 67.41 -5.92 -1.11
N LYS A 5 66.75 -5.44 -2.17
CA LYS A 5 65.91 -4.23 -2.10
C LYS A 5 64.49 -4.63 -1.67
N HIS A 6 64.07 -4.19 -0.48
CA HIS A 6 62.68 -4.28 -0.02
C HIS A 6 61.82 -3.24 -0.75
N ILE A 7 60.85 -3.71 -1.53
CA ILE A 7 59.81 -2.89 -2.15
C ILE A 7 58.71 -2.68 -1.11
N LYS A 8 58.59 -1.46 -0.56
CA LYS A 8 57.46 -1.05 0.28
C LYS A 8 56.24 -0.73 -0.61
N PRO A 9 55.07 -1.34 -0.42
CA PRO A 9 53.89 -0.98 -1.20
C PRO A 9 53.32 0.33 -0.65
N LYS A 10 53.39 1.40 -1.45
CA LYS A 10 52.75 2.69 -1.16
C LYS A 10 51.25 2.56 -1.45
N VAL A 11 50.50 2.06 -0.48
CA VAL A 11 49.03 1.93 -0.59
C VAL A 11 48.42 3.34 -0.65
N ARG A 12 47.80 3.60 -1.81
CA ARG A 12 47.24 4.85 -2.30
C ARG A 12 46.27 5.52 -1.32
N SER A 13 46.55 6.79 -0.98
CA SER A 13 45.64 7.72 -0.27
C SER A 13 44.40 8.15 -1.08
N ARG A 14 44.02 7.42 -2.15
CA ARG A 14 42.91 7.74 -3.07
C ARG A 14 41.64 6.94 -2.81
N LEU A 15 41.73 5.83 -2.05
CA LEU A 15 40.59 5.08 -1.54
C LEU A 15 39.64 5.92 -0.66
N PRO A 16 40.11 6.76 0.29
CA PRO A 16 39.19 7.53 1.11
C PRO A 16 38.46 8.62 0.30
N SER A 17 39.10 9.22 -0.71
CA SER A 17 38.46 10.24 -1.54
C SER A 17 37.32 9.70 -2.42
N LEU A 18 37.42 8.45 -2.90
CA LEU A 18 36.36 7.81 -3.68
C LEU A 18 35.19 7.38 -2.79
N LEU A 19 35.47 6.86 -1.60
CA LEU A 19 34.43 6.54 -0.62
C LEU A 19 33.71 7.79 -0.12
N VAL A 20 34.42 8.88 0.10
CA VAL A 20 33.84 10.18 0.48
C VAL A 20 33.00 10.74 -0.65
N ALA A 21 33.46 10.70 -1.91
CA ALA A 21 32.67 11.13 -3.06
C ALA A 21 31.41 10.28 -3.27
N ALA A 22 31.52 8.95 -3.10
CA ALA A 22 30.37 8.06 -3.14
C ALA A 22 29.38 8.34 -2.00
N ALA A 23 29.87 8.61 -0.79
CA ALA A 23 29.04 9.00 0.35
C ALA A 23 28.33 10.34 0.13
N PHE A 24 29.01 11.33 -0.46
CA PHE A 24 28.36 12.59 -0.85
C PHE A 24 27.31 12.37 -1.95
N LEU A 25 27.57 11.50 -2.93
CA LEU A 25 26.61 11.18 -3.97
C LEU A 25 25.36 10.52 -3.36
N THR A 26 25.52 9.49 -2.51
CA THR A 26 24.39 8.80 -1.86
C THR A 26 23.62 9.70 -0.91
N LEU A 27 24.29 10.57 -0.15
CA LEU A 27 23.65 11.57 0.72
C LEU A 27 22.93 12.66 -0.08
N ASN A 28 23.34 12.95 -1.32
CA ASN A 28 22.66 13.91 -2.20
C ASN A 28 21.44 13.31 -2.93
N VAL A 29 21.40 11.99 -3.14
CA VAL A 29 20.22 11.31 -3.73
C VAL A 29 19.12 11.01 -2.68
N MET A 30 19.47 10.86 -1.39
CA MET A 30 18.48 10.68 -0.31
C MET A 30 17.41 11.78 -0.21
N PRO A 31 17.73 13.10 -0.27
CA PRO A 31 16.71 14.14 -0.20
C PRO A 31 15.82 14.16 -1.45
N ALA A 32 16.29 13.72 -2.62
CA ALA A 32 15.46 13.64 -3.82
C ALA A 32 14.39 12.52 -3.72
N PHE A 33 14.72 11.40 -3.06
CA PHE A 33 13.74 10.33 -2.77
C PHE A 33 12.82 10.68 -1.59
N ALA A 34 13.29 11.46 -0.62
CA ALA A 34 12.48 11.91 0.53
C ALA A 34 11.56 13.09 0.20
N GLN A 35 11.97 13.98 -0.71
CA GLN A 35 11.20 15.15 -1.13
C GLN A 35 10.15 14.82 -2.21
N ALA A 36 10.19 13.61 -2.78
CA ALA A 36 9.12 13.05 -3.60
C ALA A 36 7.88 12.59 -2.78
N PHE A 37 7.97 12.61 -1.45
CA PHE A 37 6.86 12.35 -0.54
C PHE A 37 6.40 13.65 0.11
N ASN A 38 5.77 14.54 -0.67
CA ASN A 38 4.92 15.56 -0.08
C ASN A 38 3.87 14.81 0.76
N SER A 39 3.91 14.98 2.08
CA SER A 39 3.02 14.30 3.02
C SER A 39 1.54 14.50 2.67
N THR A 40 1.20 15.61 2.00
CA THR A 40 -0.11 15.89 1.42
C THR A 40 -0.45 14.95 0.26
N GLU A 41 0.43 14.80 -0.75
CA GLU A 41 0.20 13.87 -1.88
C GLU A 41 0.17 12.42 -1.42
N LEU A 42 0.99 12.05 -0.44
CA LEU A 42 0.97 10.70 0.12
C LEU A 42 -0.31 10.43 0.91
N LYS A 43 -0.78 11.38 1.73
CA LYS A 43 -2.07 11.28 2.44
C LYS A 43 -3.23 11.18 1.44
N THR A 44 -3.23 12.01 0.41
CA THR A 44 -4.26 11.98 -0.65
C THR A 44 -4.19 10.68 -1.45
N GLY A 45 -3.01 10.20 -1.82
CA GLY A 45 -2.80 8.95 -2.54
C GLY A 45 -3.22 7.72 -1.73
N ILE A 46 -2.89 7.67 -0.43
CA ILE A 46 -3.33 6.61 0.48
C ILE A 46 -4.86 6.64 0.64
N SER A 47 -5.44 7.82 0.82
CA SER A 47 -6.89 8.00 0.96
C SER A 47 -7.62 7.50 -0.30
N ASN A 48 -7.18 7.92 -1.49
CA ASN A 48 -7.75 7.49 -2.76
C ASN A 48 -7.55 5.99 -3.01
N SER A 49 -6.40 5.43 -2.65
CA SER A 49 -6.17 3.98 -2.79
C SER A 49 -7.07 3.18 -1.85
N LEU A 50 -7.31 3.67 -0.64
CA LEU A 50 -8.24 3.08 0.31
C LEU A 50 -9.68 3.06 -0.26
N ALA A 51 -10.11 4.16 -0.90
CA ALA A 51 -11.41 4.22 -1.59
C ALA A 51 -11.60 3.06 -2.58
N VAL A 52 -10.59 2.87 -3.42
CA VAL A 52 -10.60 1.89 -4.50
C VAL A 52 -10.64 0.48 -3.92
N ILE A 53 -9.86 0.19 -2.88
CA ILE A 53 -9.89 -1.11 -2.19
C ILE A 53 -11.29 -1.40 -1.63
N MET A 54 -11.96 -0.41 -1.05
CA MET A 54 -13.32 -0.56 -0.53
C MET A 54 -14.37 -0.78 -1.64
N MET A 55 -14.20 -0.14 -2.80
CA MET A 55 -15.05 -0.41 -3.98
C MET A 55 -14.85 -1.83 -4.53
N PHE A 56 -13.60 -2.31 -4.60
CA PHE A 56 -13.33 -3.71 -4.94
C PHE A 56 -13.91 -4.67 -3.91
N GLY A 57 -13.83 -4.33 -2.62
CA GLY A 57 -14.49 -5.08 -1.54
C GLY A 57 -15.98 -5.25 -1.79
N PHE A 58 -16.70 -4.19 -2.18
CA PHE A 58 -18.12 -4.27 -2.54
C PHE A 58 -18.39 -5.23 -3.70
N VAL A 59 -17.61 -5.12 -4.79
CA VAL A 59 -17.75 -5.99 -5.97
C VAL A 59 -17.51 -7.45 -5.59
N LEU A 60 -16.47 -7.73 -4.80
CA LEU A 60 -16.19 -9.07 -4.28
C LEU A 60 -17.31 -9.56 -3.35
N GLY A 61 -17.86 -8.70 -2.50
CA GLY A 61 -18.99 -9.01 -1.64
C GLY A 61 -20.22 -9.48 -2.43
N ILE A 62 -20.64 -8.72 -3.45
CA ILE A 62 -21.75 -9.09 -4.34
C ILE A 62 -21.46 -10.39 -5.09
N SER A 63 -20.22 -10.58 -5.55
CA SER A 63 -19.83 -11.83 -6.22
C SER A 63 -19.99 -13.06 -5.31
N CYS A 64 -19.67 -12.94 -4.01
CA CYS A 64 -19.87 -13.99 -3.01
C CYS A 64 -21.34 -14.28 -2.71
N VAL A 65 -22.21 -13.25 -2.73
CA VAL A 65 -23.66 -13.44 -2.60
C VAL A 65 -24.23 -14.19 -3.79
N ILE A 66 -23.81 -13.82 -5.00
CA ILE A 66 -24.22 -14.49 -6.24
C ILE A 66 -23.72 -15.95 -6.26
N TYR A 67 -22.46 -16.18 -5.90
CA TYR A 67 -21.88 -17.52 -5.80
C TYR A 67 -22.63 -18.38 -4.78
N GLY A 68 -22.96 -17.82 -3.62
CA GLY A 68 -23.76 -18.51 -2.61
C GLY A 68 -25.17 -18.86 -3.11
N GLY A 69 -25.80 -17.98 -3.90
CA GLY A 69 -27.07 -18.28 -4.57
C GLY A 69 -26.98 -19.44 -5.57
N PHE A 70 -25.87 -19.53 -6.31
CA PHE A 70 -25.61 -20.68 -7.20
C PHE A 70 -25.27 -21.97 -6.43
N ALA A 71 -24.62 -21.89 -5.28
CA ALA A 71 -24.34 -23.05 -4.42
C ALA A 71 -25.62 -23.65 -3.83
N ILE A 72 -26.55 -22.81 -3.34
CA ILE A 72 -27.87 -23.25 -2.87
C ILE A 72 -28.63 -23.97 -3.99
N ARG A 73 -28.59 -23.44 -5.21
CA ARG A 73 -29.23 -24.06 -6.39
C ARG A 73 -28.66 -25.43 -6.75
N ARG A 74 -27.42 -25.73 -6.36
CA ARG A 74 -26.73 -27.01 -6.62
C ARG A 74 -26.92 -28.04 -5.51
N GLY A 75 -27.67 -27.70 -4.47
CA GLY A 75 -27.95 -28.59 -3.33
C GLY A 75 -27.01 -28.42 -2.15
N ASP A 76 -25.97 -27.59 -2.25
CA ASP A 76 -25.12 -27.23 -1.11
C ASP A 76 -25.63 -25.95 -0.45
N VAL A 77 -26.69 -26.14 0.36
CA VAL A 77 -27.41 -25.05 1.01
C VAL A 77 -26.60 -24.45 2.17
N ASP A 78 -25.78 -25.23 2.83
CA ASP A 78 -25.01 -24.77 3.98
C ASP A 78 -23.79 -23.94 3.56
N GLN A 79 -23.05 -24.37 2.53
CA GLN A 79 -21.97 -23.56 1.98
C GLN A 79 -22.52 -22.29 1.31
N GLY A 80 -23.66 -22.40 0.60
CA GLY A 80 -24.28 -21.27 -0.05
C GLY A 80 -24.82 -20.21 0.90
N LYS A 81 -25.50 -20.62 1.98
CA LYS A 81 -25.96 -19.72 3.06
C LYS A 81 -24.80 -18.99 3.72
N MET A 82 -23.72 -19.70 4.04
CA MET A 82 -22.52 -19.08 4.63
C MET A 82 -21.85 -18.09 3.68
N SER A 83 -21.80 -18.40 2.38
CA SER A 83 -21.26 -17.48 1.35
C SER A 83 -22.10 -16.22 1.17
N ILE A 84 -23.44 -16.33 1.24
CA ILE A 84 -24.34 -15.17 1.18
C ILE A 84 -24.13 -14.27 2.40
N ILE A 85 -24.09 -14.84 3.60
CA ILE A 85 -23.87 -14.07 4.83
C ILE A 85 -22.51 -13.35 4.78
N GLY A 86 -21.44 -14.06 4.38
CA GLY A 86 -20.12 -13.46 4.24
C GLY A 86 -20.07 -12.35 3.18
N GLY A 87 -20.68 -12.59 2.02
CA GLY A 87 -20.76 -11.60 0.94
C GLY A 87 -21.56 -10.35 1.33
N ALA A 88 -22.66 -10.52 2.07
CA ALA A 88 -23.50 -9.43 2.54
C ALA A 88 -22.78 -8.52 3.54
N ILE A 89 -22.00 -9.10 4.47
CA ILE A 89 -21.21 -8.33 5.45
C ILE A 89 -20.15 -7.49 4.75
N ILE A 90 -19.43 -8.07 3.79
CA ILE A 90 -18.40 -7.37 3.02
C ILE A 90 -19.03 -6.22 2.21
N ALA A 91 -20.16 -6.49 1.56
CA ALA A 91 -20.87 -5.47 0.77
C ALA A 91 -21.46 -4.34 1.63
N ALA A 92 -21.81 -4.61 2.89
CA ALA A 92 -22.33 -3.61 3.83
C ALA A 92 -21.25 -2.68 4.41
N ALA A 93 -19.99 -3.13 4.46
CA ALA A 93 -18.91 -2.41 5.10
C ALA A 93 -18.69 -0.96 4.59
N PRO A 94 -18.72 -0.67 3.27
CA PRO A 94 -18.57 0.70 2.77
C PRO A 94 -19.68 1.64 3.25
N ALA A 95 -20.93 1.16 3.31
CA ALA A 95 -22.07 1.95 3.76
C ALA A 95 -21.99 2.27 5.26
N VAL A 96 -21.52 1.30 6.07
CA VAL A 96 -21.31 1.49 7.51
C VAL A 96 -20.21 2.53 7.77
N ILE A 97 -19.11 2.45 7.04
CA ILE A 97 -17.99 3.40 7.16
C ILE A 97 -18.44 4.82 6.74
N PHE A 98 -19.23 4.94 5.66
CA PHE A 98 -19.81 6.22 5.25
C PHE A 98 -20.70 6.83 6.35
N ALA A 99 -21.56 6.01 6.98
CA ALA A 99 -22.39 6.47 8.09
C ALA A 99 -21.56 6.95 9.29
N PHE A 100 -20.46 6.26 9.62
CA PHE A 100 -19.54 6.71 10.67
C PHE A 100 -18.87 8.03 10.32
N TYR A 101 -18.38 8.22 9.09
CA TYR A 101 -17.77 9.48 8.69
C TYR A 101 -18.75 10.66 8.82
N LYS A 102 -20.03 10.44 8.49
CA LYS A 102 -21.09 11.43 8.65
C LYS A 102 -21.42 11.75 10.11
N ILE A 103 -21.41 10.75 10.99
CA ILE A 103 -21.62 10.95 12.43
C ILE A 103 -20.46 11.74 13.06
N PHE A 104 -19.22 11.52 12.61
CA PHE A 104 -18.03 12.19 13.14
C PHE A 104 -17.66 13.51 12.43
N GLY A 105 -18.50 13.99 11.49
CA GLY A 105 -18.28 15.28 10.80
C GLY A 105 -17.05 15.31 9.91
N LEU A 106 -16.62 14.14 9.39
CA LEU A 106 -15.45 13.99 8.52
C LEU A 106 -15.85 13.91 7.03
N ASP A 107 -16.97 14.53 6.67
CA ASP A 107 -17.60 14.45 5.33
C ASP A 107 -16.68 14.90 4.18
N ALA A 108 -15.70 15.76 4.46
CA ALA A 108 -14.75 16.27 3.46
C ALA A 108 -13.55 15.34 3.17
N ASN A 109 -13.34 14.30 3.99
CA ASN A 109 -12.19 13.36 3.86
C ASN A 109 -12.61 11.89 3.70
N SER A 110 -13.91 11.61 3.56
CA SER A 110 -14.39 10.26 3.30
C SER A 110 -14.03 9.85 1.88
N SER A 111 -12.88 9.17 1.76
CA SER A 111 -12.45 8.52 0.53
C SER A 111 -13.45 7.50 0.01
N VAL A 112 -14.32 7.01 0.87
CA VAL A 112 -15.42 6.13 0.50
C VAL A 112 -16.54 6.99 -0.10
N GLY A 113 -16.40 7.35 -1.38
CA GLY A 113 -17.43 8.02 -2.20
C GLY A 113 -18.68 7.16 -2.48
N VAL A 114 -19.08 6.35 -1.51
CA VAL A 114 -20.27 5.49 -1.56
C VAL A 114 -21.39 6.28 -0.88
N GLY A 115 -22.17 7.01 -1.67
CA GLY A 115 -23.26 7.84 -1.15
C GLY A 115 -23.56 9.12 -1.92
N ASN A 116 -22.80 9.42 -2.99
CA ASN A 116 -23.09 10.56 -3.86
C ASN A 116 -23.64 10.10 -5.22
N PHE A 117 -24.65 9.22 -5.16
CA PHE A 117 -25.51 8.87 -6.29
C PHE A 117 -26.82 9.67 -6.19
#